data_AF-A0A9D4T254-F1
#
_entry.id   AF-A0A9D4T254-F1
#
_cell.length_a   1.000
_cell.length_b   1.000
_cell.length_c   1.000
_cell.angle_alpha   90.00
_cell.angle_beta   90.00
_cell.angle_gamma   90.00
#
_symmetry.space_group_name_H-M   'P 1'
#
loop_
_entity.id
_entity.type
_entity.pdbx_description
1 polymer ?
#
loop_
_entity_poly.entity_id
_entity_poly.type
_entity_poly.pdbx_seq_one_letter_code
_entity_poly.pdbx_strand_id
1 'polypeptide(L)'
;MEEEEEMKNQCFGGEYMGEVFDHMLKRMSYRRQKRWWNAYILFYQRTPLADSMANLSIQPKVATLPRMPAAIECSVWRQNIKFLHTRNQFSPEYFQFTKKLVSCNAPFVTLAPDQDRLTPEAEELALVSVQLASKFLFQTAFHTKKTLRGSASDWYEVLCVHLRHSRNVRLWFANQVLFAHPHRLAEYLLECPTTEVRSAFAKIVVFLAHTSARDGPYTPLCPISATVDQGGVSSLSAASLSDHLLVAVLSLVNKEVSEHGRHLAQYFGFFYMYACYGVTERLQLLRLNVLGTLMLVALDEGPGPPIKYQYADLSKLYQLVSLLVRCCDVSSKTHSCLPNAAPLPNPHMGDQLCQEYLMPIQPQVAACLYNKTSYVKKVIEDASGAEDTLKLLQFCSWENPQFSSAVLGELLWQVAYTYTYELRPFVDLLLGVLLLEDSWQVHRIHNALRGLPDDREGLFDTIQRSKSHYQKRAYQCIKCLVALFDSCPAAAHMLHANGELKRKWAAAVDWLNDELERRPYGAGSQYGYSQWSPPAQSNETSNGYFLERSHSARLTLSRAIQLCPEEEPEEAELTEEAPAFAPPSTLRYQSEEPHSKEDSRRTDDA
;
A
#
# COMPACT_ATOMS: atom_id res chain seq x y z
N MET A 1 -55.36 21.57 -33.65
CA MET A 1 -56.08 20.35 -34.09
C MET A 1 -55.09 19.21 -34.26
N GLU A 2 -53.94 19.43 -34.92
CA GLU A 2 -52.87 18.42 -35.06
C GLU A 2 -52.25 17.95 -33.73
N GLU A 3 -51.94 18.84 -32.78
CA GLU A 3 -51.32 18.43 -31.48
C GLU A 3 -52.23 17.55 -30.61
N GLU A 4 -53.55 17.76 -30.66
CA GLU A 4 -54.51 16.99 -29.84
C GLU A 4 -54.76 15.60 -30.43
N GLU A 5 -54.76 15.48 -31.76
CA GLU A 5 -54.76 14.18 -32.44
C GLU A 5 -53.43 13.45 -32.27
N GLU A 6 -52.31 14.17 -32.29
CA GLU A 6 -50.99 13.60 -32.03
C GLU A 6 -50.90 13.00 -30.62
N MET A 7 -51.37 13.73 -29.60
CA MET A 7 -51.40 13.23 -28.23
C MET A 7 -52.29 11.98 -28.10
N LYS A 8 -53.48 11.96 -28.72
CA LYS A 8 -54.35 10.76 -28.75
C LYS A 8 -53.63 9.58 -29.42
N ASN A 9 -53.01 9.81 -30.58
CA ASN A 9 -52.28 8.80 -31.35
C ASN A 9 -51.05 8.26 -30.61
N GLN A 10 -50.38 9.07 -29.78
CA GLN A 10 -49.26 8.64 -28.96
C GLN A 10 -49.69 7.77 -27.78
N CYS A 11 -50.92 7.95 -27.26
CA CYS A 11 -51.42 7.29 -26.06
C CYS A 11 -52.09 5.91 -26.28
N PHE A 12 -52.33 5.45 -27.52
CA PHE A 12 -52.91 4.12 -27.76
C PHE A 12 -51.96 2.95 -27.44
N GLY A 13 -50.65 3.20 -27.36
CA GLY A 13 -49.64 2.15 -27.15
C GLY A 13 -49.44 1.26 -28.38
N GLY A 14 -49.02 0.01 -28.17
CA GLY A 14 -48.78 -0.97 -29.23
C GLY A 14 -47.35 -0.97 -29.78
N GLU A 15 -47.17 -1.49 -30.99
CA GLU A 15 -45.88 -1.58 -31.67
C GLU A 15 -45.86 -0.64 -32.88
N TYR A 16 -44.72 -0.01 -33.12
CA TYR A 16 -44.49 0.85 -34.28
C TYR A 16 -43.20 0.45 -34.98
N MET A 17 -43.08 0.80 -36.26
CA MET A 17 -41.83 0.62 -37.01
C MET A 17 -40.98 1.87 -36.83
N GLY A 18 -39.77 1.72 -36.30
CA GLY A 18 -38.82 2.80 -36.09
C GLY A 18 -37.45 2.46 -36.68
N GLU A 19 -36.73 3.49 -37.10
CA GLU A 19 -35.31 3.34 -37.47
C GLU A 19 -34.49 3.13 -36.20
N VAL A 20 -33.75 2.03 -36.16
CA VAL A 20 -32.81 1.71 -35.08
C VAL A 20 -31.45 1.44 -35.68
N PHE A 21 -30.43 2.10 -35.12
CA PHE A 21 -29.06 1.87 -35.53
C PHE A 21 -28.62 0.47 -35.10
N ASP A 22 -28.29 -0.36 -36.09
CA ASP A 22 -27.79 -1.70 -35.84
C ASP A 22 -26.28 -1.63 -35.58
N HIS A 23 -25.86 -1.86 -34.33
CA HIS A 23 -24.46 -1.80 -33.94
C HIS A 23 -23.57 -2.85 -34.62
N MET A 24 -24.13 -3.97 -35.09
CA MET A 24 -23.38 -5.00 -35.82
C MET A 24 -23.22 -4.64 -37.30
N LEU A 25 -24.28 -4.12 -37.93
CA LEU A 25 -24.27 -3.76 -39.35
C LEU A 25 -23.84 -2.30 -39.62
N LYS A 26 -23.62 -1.50 -38.57
CA LYS A 26 -23.26 -0.07 -38.61
C LYS A 26 -24.13 0.76 -39.57
N ARG A 27 -25.43 0.46 -39.67
CA ARG A 27 -26.39 1.16 -40.51
C ARG A 27 -27.76 1.25 -39.83
N MET A 28 -28.59 2.21 -40.26
CA MET A 28 -29.98 2.29 -39.82
C MET A 28 -30.78 1.12 -40.36
N SER A 29 -31.56 0.47 -39.50
CA SER A 29 -32.46 -0.62 -39.87
C SER A 29 -33.87 -0.34 -39.33
N TYR A 30 -34.89 -0.53 -40.16
CA TYR A 30 -36.28 -0.44 -39.71
C TYR A 30 -36.65 -1.71 -38.94
N ARG A 31 -36.93 -1.56 -37.65
CA ARG A 31 -37.35 -2.67 -36.79
C ARG A 31 -38.62 -2.32 -36.04
N ARG A 32 -39.39 -3.35 -35.71
CA ARG A 32 -40.61 -3.24 -34.92
C ARG A 32 -40.23 -2.97 -33.46
N GLN A 33 -40.62 -1.82 -32.94
CA GLN A 33 -40.38 -1.37 -31.56
C GLN A 33 -41.69 -1.31 -30.78
N LYS A 34 -41.63 -1.56 -29.47
CA LYS A 34 -42.77 -1.38 -28.56
C LYS A 34 -42.84 0.07 -28.10
N ARG A 35 -44.04 0.65 -28.09
CA ARG A 35 -44.29 1.93 -27.42
C ARG A 35 -44.27 1.70 -25.91
N TRP A 36 -43.52 2.52 -25.20
CA TRP A 36 -43.30 2.41 -23.75
C TRP A 36 -44.23 3.31 -22.92
N TRP A 37 -45.05 4.12 -23.60
CA TRP A 37 -46.13 4.91 -23.00
C TRP A 37 -47.47 4.54 -23.64
N ASN A 38 -48.51 4.51 -22.82
CA ASN A 38 -49.90 4.31 -23.20
C ASN A 38 -50.81 4.93 -22.13
N ALA A 39 -52.04 5.30 -22.49
CA ALA A 39 -53.01 5.79 -21.53
C ALA A 39 -53.37 4.69 -20.53
N TYR A 40 -53.17 4.97 -19.24
CA TYR A 40 -53.53 4.05 -18.15
C TYR A 40 -54.93 4.32 -17.59
N ILE A 41 -55.35 5.59 -17.53
CA ILE A 41 -56.66 6.02 -17.03
C ILE A 41 -57.21 7.11 -17.97
N LEU A 42 -58.50 7.03 -18.28
CA LEU A 42 -59.22 8.02 -19.06
C LEU A 42 -60.34 8.62 -18.20
N PHE A 43 -60.43 9.96 -18.19
CA PHE A 43 -61.49 10.69 -17.52
C PHE A 43 -62.53 11.14 -18.53
N TYR A 44 -63.77 10.68 -18.39
CA TYR A 44 -64.89 11.07 -19.24
C TYR A 44 -65.86 11.97 -18.46
N GLN A 45 -66.43 12.96 -19.15
CA GLN A 45 -67.43 13.86 -18.61
C GLN A 45 -68.77 13.64 -19.33
N ARG A 46 -69.86 13.52 -18.58
CA ARG A 46 -71.22 13.35 -19.12
C ARG A 46 -71.72 14.69 -19.68
N THR A 47 -72.10 14.74 -20.97
CA THR A 47 -72.45 15.96 -21.71
C THR A 47 -73.48 16.89 -21.03
N PRO A 48 -74.62 16.44 -20.48
CA PRO A 48 -75.57 17.32 -19.78
C PRO A 48 -75.05 17.91 -18.46
N LEU A 49 -73.93 17.41 -17.91
CA LEU A 49 -73.24 17.94 -16.73
C LEU A 49 -71.99 18.78 -17.13
N ALA A 50 -71.76 18.98 -18.43
CA ALA A 50 -70.65 19.77 -18.95
C ALA A 50 -70.64 21.18 -18.36
N ASP A 51 -71.82 21.83 -18.35
CA ASP A 51 -71.96 23.21 -17.88
C ASP A 51 -71.87 23.34 -16.35
N SER A 52 -72.35 22.34 -15.58
CA SER A 52 -72.27 22.35 -14.11
C SER A 52 -70.86 22.09 -13.57
N MET A 53 -70.08 21.22 -14.22
CA MET A 53 -68.68 20.97 -13.84
C MET A 53 -67.68 21.88 -14.56
N ALA A 54 -68.06 22.62 -15.61
CA ALA A 54 -67.23 23.70 -16.15
C ALA A 54 -66.96 24.79 -15.09
N ASN A 55 -67.87 24.97 -14.13
CA ASN A 55 -67.66 25.81 -12.94
C ASN A 55 -66.70 25.19 -11.89
N LEU A 56 -66.38 23.90 -12.02
CA LEU A 56 -65.41 23.15 -11.21
C LEU A 56 -64.11 22.84 -12.00
N SER A 57 -63.99 23.36 -13.23
CA SER A 57 -62.80 23.23 -14.06
C SER A 57 -61.60 23.96 -13.43
N ILE A 58 -60.40 23.38 -13.57
CA ILE A 58 -59.14 23.92 -13.05
C ILE A 58 -58.71 25.19 -13.81
N GLN A 59 -59.32 25.52 -14.94
CA GLN A 59 -59.19 26.86 -15.54
C GLN A 59 -60.26 27.79 -14.96
N PRO A 60 -59.89 28.68 -14.03
CA PRO A 60 -60.87 29.52 -13.36
C PRO A 60 -61.21 30.69 -14.28
N LYS A 61 -62.51 31.01 -14.40
CA LYS A 61 -62.89 32.42 -14.55
C LYS A 61 -62.38 33.11 -13.27
N VAL A 62 -61.32 33.92 -13.39
CA VAL A 62 -60.54 34.51 -12.26
C VAL A 62 -61.41 35.15 -11.16
N ALA A 63 -62.65 35.51 -11.46
CA ALA A 63 -63.59 36.15 -10.55
C ALA A 63 -64.25 35.23 -9.48
N THR A 64 -64.18 33.90 -9.55
CA THR A 64 -64.98 33.00 -8.67
C THR A 64 -64.21 31.94 -7.88
N LEU A 65 -62.88 31.99 -7.83
CA LEU A 65 -62.12 31.08 -6.96
C LEU A 65 -62.42 31.37 -5.48
N PRO A 66 -62.81 30.38 -4.66
CA PRO A 66 -62.88 30.57 -3.22
C PRO A 66 -61.48 30.95 -2.73
N ARG A 67 -61.38 32.16 -2.15
CA ARG A 67 -60.11 32.67 -1.61
C ARG A 67 -59.65 31.72 -0.51
N MET A 68 -58.38 31.31 -0.56
CA MET A 68 -57.80 30.46 0.47
C MET A 68 -58.06 31.07 1.85
N PRO A 69 -58.58 30.32 2.84
CA PRO A 69 -58.77 30.85 4.19
C PRO A 69 -57.45 31.42 4.73
N ALA A 70 -57.49 32.60 5.35
CA ALA A 70 -56.30 33.34 5.76
C ALA A 70 -55.34 32.51 6.65
N ALA A 71 -55.87 31.64 7.52
CA ALA A 71 -55.06 30.76 8.34
C ALA A 71 -54.25 29.75 7.51
N ILE A 72 -54.84 29.20 6.44
CA ILE A 72 -54.18 28.27 5.52
C ILE A 72 -53.17 29.04 4.67
N GLU A 73 -53.53 30.21 4.15
CA GLU A 73 -52.64 31.07 3.38
C GLU A 73 -51.39 31.45 4.19
N CYS A 74 -51.54 31.93 5.42
CA CYS A 74 -50.42 32.23 6.31
C CYS A 74 -49.58 31.00 6.67
N SER A 75 -50.20 29.82 6.79
CA SER A 75 -49.47 28.57 7.04
C SER A 75 -48.62 28.18 5.82
N VAL A 76 -49.21 28.16 4.63
CA VAL A 76 -48.52 27.85 3.37
C VAL A 76 -47.41 28.85 3.10
N TRP A 77 -47.65 30.14 3.33
CA TRP A 77 -46.64 31.17 3.12
C TRP A 77 -45.43 30.99 4.06
N ARG A 78 -45.67 30.73 5.36
CA ARG A 78 -44.60 30.42 6.32
C ARG A 78 -43.82 29.16 5.94
N GLN A 79 -44.52 28.12 5.52
CA GLN A 79 -43.88 26.88 5.07
C GLN A 79 -43.04 27.10 3.81
N ASN A 80 -43.55 27.86 2.83
CA ASN A 80 -42.84 28.19 1.61
C ASN A 80 -41.60 29.05 1.88
N ILE A 81 -41.68 30.02 2.79
CA ILE A 81 -40.52 30.82 3.21
C ILE A 81 -39.48 29.94 3.89
N LYS A 82 -39.89 29.09 4.83
CA LYS A 82 -38.98 28.16 5.50
C LYS A 82 -38.32 27.21 4.48
N PHE A 83 -39.11 26.65 3.57
CA PHE A 83 -38.62 25.81 2.48
C PHE A 83 -37.63 26.56 1.59
N LEU A 84 -37.91 27.81 1.22
CA LEU A 84 -37.03 28.61 0.39
C LEU A 84 -35.71 28.93 1.11
N HIS A 85 -35.76 29.26 2.41
CA HIS A 85 -34.56 29.44 3.22
C HIS A 85 -33.71 28.17 3.29
N THR A 86 -34.34 27.02 3.59
CA THR A 86 -33.64 25.73 3.60
C THR A 86 -33.06 25.41 2.22
N ARG A 87 -33.81 25.60 1.14
CA ARG A 87 -33.34 25.36 -0.23
C ARG A 87 -32.16 26.25 -0.58
N ASN A 88 -32.20 27.53 -0.21
CA ASN A 88 -31.12 28.48 -0.49
C ASN A 88 -29.83 28.17 0.30
N GLN A 89 -29.92 27.49 1.46
CA GLN A 89 -28.72 26.98 2.16
C GLN A 89 -28.00 25.89 1.38
N PHE A 90 -28.66 25.23 0.41
CA PHE A 90 -28.08 24.21 -0.44
C PHE A 90 -27.90 24.69 -1.89
N SER A 91 -27.52 25.96 -2.07
CA SER A 91 -27.17 26.54 -3.37
C SER A 91 -25.64 26.66 -3.53
N PRO A 92 -25.07 26.43 -4.73
CA PRO A 92 -23.64 26.60 -4.97
C PRO A 92 -23.14 28.01 -4.64
N GLU A 93 -23.97 29.02 -4.86
CA GLU A 93 -23.68 30.42 -4.57
C GLU A 93 -23.48 30.65 -3.07
N TYR A 94 -24.29 30.02 -2.22
CA TYR A 94 -24.14 30.12 -0.76
C TYR A 94 -22.82 29.49 -0.28
N PHE A 95 -22.44 28.36 -0.84
CA PHE A 95 -21.18 27.69 -0.54
C PHE A 95 -19.98 28.54 -0.97
N GLN A 96 -20.04 29.08 -2.19
CA GLN A 96 -19.00 29.97 -2.71
C GLN A 96 -18.92 31.27 -1.91
N PHE A 97 -20.06 31.86 -1.55
CA PHE A 97 -20.12 33.07 -0.72
C PHE A 97 -19.44 32.82 0.63
N THR A 98 -19.81 31.74 1.32
CA THR A 98 -19.21 31.40 2.62
C THR A 98 -17.72 31.17 2.50
N LYS A 99 -17.27 30.46 1.47
CA LYS A 99 -15.83 30.24 1.20
C LYS A 99 -15.12 31.56 0.96
N LYS A 100 -15.63 32.40 0.05
CA LYS A 100 -15.05 33.71 -0.28
C LYS A 100 -14.98 34.64 0.93
N LEU A 101 -16.00 34.63 1.78
CA LEU A 101 -16.05 35.45 2.99
C LEU A 101 -14.94 35.06 3.98
N VAL A 102 -14.66 33.77 4.14
CA VAL A 102 -13.54 33.30 4.97
C VAL A 102 -12.20 33.57 4.27
N SER A 103 -12.12 33.37 2.96
CA SER A 103 -10.89 33.56 2.19
C SER A 103 -10.46 35.02 2.07
N CYS A 104 -11.38 35.98 1.97
CA CYS A 104 -11.02 37.39 1.85
C CYS A 104 -10.33 37.95 3.10
N ASN A 105 -10.48 37.26 4.24
CA ASN A 105 -9.82 37.63 5.50
C ASN A 105 -8.36 37.15 5.57
N ALA A 106 -7.92 36.27 4.67
CA ALA A 106 -6.58 35.67 4.67
C ALA A 106 -5.41 36.69 4.74
N PRO A 107 -5.40 37.79 3.95
CA PRO A 107 -4.29 38.76 3.99
C PRO A 107 -4.14 39.50 5.32
N PHE A 108 -5.19 39.56 6.13
CA PHE A 108 -5.19 40.25 7.43
C PHE A 108 -4.73 39.34 8.58
N VAL A 109 -4.64 38.03 8.34
CA VAL A 109 -4.26 37.02 9.34
C VAL A 109 -2.91 36.36 9.02
N THR A 110 -2.19 36.90 8.05
CA THR A 110 -0.81 36.54 7.72
C THR A 110 0.15 37.50 8.41
N LEU A 111 1.24 36.96 8.98
CA LEU A 111 2.27 37.79 9.60
C LEU A 111 3.03 38.60 8.55
N ALA A 112 3.29 39.87 8.84
CA ALA A 112 4.26 40.66 8.11
C ALA A 112 5.70 40.15 8.41
N PRO A 113 6.68 40.40 7.52
CA PRO A 113 8.06 39.89 7.69
C PRO A 113 8.71 40.23 9.04
N ASP A 114 8.33 41.37 9.63
CA ASP A 114 8.90 41.90 10.88
C ASP A 114 8.02 41.62 12.11
N GLN A 115 6.95 40.81 11.98
CA GLN A 115 6.02 40.50 13.07
C GLN A 115 6.04 39.02 13.46
N ASP A 116 6.28 38.76 14.75
CA ASP A 116 6.26 37.39 15.30
C ASP A 116 4.85 36.93 15.72
N ARG A 117 3.90 37.86 15.90
CA ARG A 117 2.54 37.58 16.40
C ARG A 117 1.50 38.43 15.70
N LEU A 118 0.28 37.89 15.60
CA LEU A 118 -0.87 38.64 15.09
C LEU A 118 -1.25 39.77 16.05
N THR A 119 -1.80 40.85 15.49
CA THR A 119 -2.46 41.88 16.31
C THR A 119 -3.74 41.30 16.94
N PRO A 120 -4.22 41.85 18.07
CA PRO A 120 -5.47 41.40 18.69
C PRO A 120 -6.66 41.39 17.72
N GLU A 121 -6.76 42.41 16.87
CA GLU A 121 -7.85 42.54 15.88
C GLU A 121 -7.73 41.47 14.78
N ALA A 122 -6.52 41.16 14.33
CA ALA A 122 -6.27 40.09 13.36
C ALA A 122 -6.56 38.71 13.97
N GLU A 123 -6.23 38.50 15.26
CA GLU A 123 -6.58 37.28 15.98
C GLU A 123 -8.09 37.12 16.15
N GLU A 124 -8.82 38.19 16.49
CA GLU A 124 -10.28 38.17 16.57
C GLU A 124 -10.92 37.86 15.20
N LEU A 125 -10.41 38.49 14.13
CA LEU A 125 -10.87 38.21 12.77
C LEU A 125 -10.63 36.76 12.36
N ALA A 126 -9.45 36.20 12.69
CA ALA A 126 -9.14 34.79 12.47
C ALA A 126 -10.10 33.89 13.26
N LEU A 127 -10.37 34.22 14.53
CA LEU A 127 -11.29 33.47 15.39
C LEU A 127 -12.70 33.42 14.82
N VAL A 128 -13.27 34.58 14.45
CA VAL A 128 -14.63 34.65 13.88
C VAL A 128 -14.70 33.94 12.52
N SER A 129 -13.64 34.03 11.72
CA SER A 129 -13.53 33.32 10.44
C SER A 129 -13.52 31.79 10.64
N VAL A 130 -12.75 31.29 11.62
CA VAL A 130 -12.71 29.87 11.99
C VAL A 130 -14.04 29.40 12.58
N GLN A 131 -14.71 30.22 13.40
CA GLN A 131 -16.04 29.92 13.94
C GLN A 131 -17.08 29.71 12.85
N LEU A 132 -17.13 30.64 11.88
CA LEU A 132 -18.02 30.57 10.74
C LEU A 132 -17.71 29.33 9.88
N ALA A 133 -16.44 29.16 9.49
CA ALA A 133 -16.01 28.05 8.66
C ALA A 133 -16.30 26.70 9.32
N SER A 134 -15.98 26.54 10.60
CA SER A 134 -16.20 25.29 11.33
C SER A 134 -17.69 24.94 11.42
N LYS A 135 -18.54 25.90 11.80
CA LYS A 135 -19.99 25.66 11.84
C LYS A 135 -20.51 25.24 10.47
N PHE A 136 -20.13 25.97 9.42
CA PHE A 136 -20.56 25.64 8.07
C PHE A 136 -20.07 24.27 7.59
N LEU A 137 -18.80 23.94 7.82
CA LEU A 137 -18.19 22.68 7.39
C LEU A 137 -18.85 21.46 8.05
N PHE A 138 -18.95 21.48 9.38
CA PHE A 138 -19.39 20.35 10.18
C PHE A 138 -20.92 20.23 10.30
N GLN A 139 -21.70 21.27 10.00
CA GLN A 139 -23.16 21.19 10.02
C GLN A 139 -23.77 21.03 8.62
N THR A 140 -23.09 21.54 7.59
CA THR A 140 -23.66 21.61 6.24
C THR A 140 -22.71 21.01 5.21
N ALA A 141 -21.51 21.57 5.04
CA ALA A 141 -20.72 21.30 3.85
C ALA A 141 -20.29 19.82 3.73
N PHE A 142 -19.78 19.21 4.79
CA PHE A 142 -19.32 17.82 4.76
C PHE A 142 -20.45 16.79 4.66
N HIS A 143 -21.71 17.19 4.89
CA HIS A 143 -22.89 16.34 4.71
C HIS A 143 -23.52 16.45 3.32
N THR A 144 -22.91 17.21 2.40
CA THR A 144 -23.45 17.42 1.05
C THR A 144 -22.64 16.74 -0.05
N LYS A 145 -23.28 16.54 -1.21
CA LYS A 145 -22.65 15.97 -2.40
C LYS A 145 -21.54 16.87 -2.94
N LYS A 146 -20.51 16.27 -3.51
CA LYS A 146 -19.37 16.96 -4.14
C LYS A 146 -19.79 18.01 -5.17
N THR A 147 -20.87 17.76 -5.92
CA THR A 147 -21.42 18.70 -6.92
C THR A 147 -21.85 20.04 -6.32
N LEU A 148 -22.27 20.06 -5.06
CA LEU A 148 -22.69 21.27 -4.36
C LEU A 148 -21.52 21.92 -3.62
N ARG A 149 -20.77 21.13 -2.83
CA ARG A 149 -19.70 21.65 -1.96
C ARG A 149 -18.38 21.96 -2.65
N GLY A 150 -18.16 21.42 -3.85
CA GLY A 150 -16.86 21.43 -4.52
C GLY A 150 -15.84 20.49 -3.86
N SER A 151 -14.56 20.76 -4.08
CA SER A 151 -13.46 20.00 -3.48
C SER A 151 -13.38 20.24 -1.97
N ALA A 152 -13.28 19.14 -1.19
CA ALA A 152 -13.10 19.27 0.27
C ALA A 152 -11.72 19.83 0.63
N SER A 153 -10.70 19.56 -0.20
CA SER A 153 -9.33 20.00 0.06
C SER A 153 -9.20 21.53 0.04
N ASP A 154 -10.03 22.22 -0.75
CA ASP A 154 -9.96 23.67 -0.80
C ASP A 154 -10.38 24.30 0.54
N TRP A 155 -11.29 23.64 1.27
CA TRP A 155 -11.70 24.11 2.59
C TRP A 155 -10.59 23.91 3.63
N TYR A 156 -9.77 22.88 3.47
CA TYR A 156 -8.54 22.72 4.25
C TYR A 156 -7.59 23.90 4.03
N GLU A 157 -7.34 24.28 2.77
CA GLU A 157 -6.45 25.42 2.45
C GLU A 157 -6.95 26.73 3.05
N VAL A 158 -8.26 26.99 2.94
CA VAL A 158 -8.87 28.20 3.48
C VAL A 158 -8.82 28.23 5.01
N LEU A 159 -9.17 27.12 5.68
CA LEU A 159 -9.23 27.07 7.14
C LEU A 159 -7.85 27.15 7.79
N CYS A 160 -6.84 26.49 7.21
CA CYS A 160 -5.51 26.41 7.81
C CYS A 160 -4.75 27.73 7.83
N VAL A 161 -5.06 28.67 6.92
CA VAL A 161 -4.50 30.03 6.96
C VAL A 161 -4.84 30.72 8.29
N HIS A 162 -6.10 30.62 8.72
CA HIS A 162 -6.59 31.25 9.96
C HIS A 162 -6.09 30.54 11.24
N LEU A 163 -5.74 29.26 11.15
CA LEU A 163 -5.21 28.48 12.28
C LEU A 163 -3.70 28.62 12.48
N ARG A 164 -2.97 29.21 11.52
CA ARG A 164 -1.50 29.13 11.45
C ARG A 164 -0.78 29.91 12.55
N HIS A 165 -1.21 31.14 12.83
CA HIS A 165 -0.40 32.08 13.60
C HIS A 165 -0.95 32.39 15.00
N SER A 166 -2.14 31.90 15.36
CA SER A 166 -2.72 32.09 16.71
C SER A 166 -2.90 30.78 17.46
N ARG A 167 -2.26 30.70 18.63
CA ARG A 167 -2.50 29.64 19.62
C ARG A 167 -3.94 29.65 20.11
N ASN A 168 -4.51 30.83 20.37
CA ASN A 168 -5.87 30.96 20.91
C ASN A 168 -6.91 30.41 19.92
N VAL A 169 -6.75 30.69 18.62
CA VAL A 169 -7.64 30.19 17.57
C VAL A 169 -7.52 28.66 17.45
N ARG A 170 -6.31 28.10 17.52
CA ARG A 170 -6.09 26.64 17.54
C ARG A 170 -6.73 25.97 18.75
N LEU A 171 -6.54 26.54 19.93
CA LEU A 171 -7.15 26.06 21.17
C LEU A 171 -8.67 26.12 21.09
N TRP A 172 -9.24 27.20 20.56
CA TRP A 172 -10.68 27.31 20.38
C TRP A 172 -11.19 26.22 19.44
N PHE A 173 -10.54 26.02 18.29
CA PHE A 173 -10.93 24.99 17.33
C PHE A 173 -10.84 23.59 17.94
N ALA A 174 -9.72 23.24 18.59
CA ALA A 174 -9.55 21.95 19.22
C ALA A 174 -10.63 21.69 20.29
N ASN A 175 -10.87 22.65 21.19
CA ASN A 175 -11.85 22.48 22.27
C ASN A 175 -13.29 22.45 21.75
N GLN A 176 -13.69 23.42 20.95
CA GLN A 176 -15.10 23.62 20.58
C GLN A 176 -15.53 22.78 19.37
N VAL A 177 -14.61 22.49 18.46
CA VAL A 177 -14.89 21.70 17.27
C VAL A 177 -14.58 20.25 17.53
N LEU A 178 -13.41 19.89 18.06
CA LEU A 178 -13.02 18.48 18.20
C LEU A 178 -13.46 17.89 19.54
N PHE A 179 -12.93 18.39 20.66
CA PHE A 179 -13.11 17.75 21.98
C PHE A 179 -14.52 17.89 22.57
N ALA A 180 -15.25 18.95 22.25
CA ALA A 180 -16.66 19.10 22.63
C ALA A 180 -17.58 18.05 21.97
N HIS A 181 -17.11 17.36 20.93
CA HIS A 181 -17.85 16.34 20.19
C HIS A 181 -17.04 15.04 20.13
N PRO A 182 -17.06 14.18 21.18
CA PRO A 182 -16.15 13.04 21.32
C PRO A 182 -16.10 12.09 20.11
N HIS A 183 -17.23 11.91 19.42
CA HIS A 183 -17.34 11.04 18.25
C HIS A 183 -16.79 11.65 16.96
N ARG A 184 -16.50 12.96 16.91
CA ARG A 184 -16.18 13.66 15.65
C ARG A 184 -14.91 13.12 14.97
N LEU A 185 -13.92 12.69 15.74
CA LEU A 185 -12.71 12.08 15.18
C LEU A 185 -13.05 10.75 14.48
N ALA A 186 -13.84 9.89 15.11
CA ALA A 186 -14.31 8.64 14.51
C ALA A 186 -15.23 8.90 13.31
N GLU A 187 -16.17 9.83 13.45
CA GLU A 187 -17.14 10.21 12.41
C GLU A 187 -16.44 10.55 11.09
N TYR A 188 -15.40 11.39 11.12
CA TYR A 188 -14.75 11.87 9.91
C TYR A 188 -13.50 11.08 9.49
N LEU A 189 -12.84 10.33 10.38
CA LEU A 189 -11.69 9.48 9.99
C LEU A 189 -12.12 8.06 9.60
N LEU A 190 -13.17 7.52 10.22
CA LEU A 190 -13.56 6.11 10.11
C LEU A 190 -14.96 5.93 9.49
N GLU A 191 -15.97 6.69 9.90
CA GLU A 191 -17.35 6.42 9.48
C GLU A 191 -17.74 7.09 8.16
N CYS A 192 -17.24 8.31 7.92
CA CYS A 192 -17.67 9.14 6.81
C CYS A 192 -17.47 8.41 5.48
N PRO A 193 -18.52 8.23 4.65
CA PRO A 193 -18.44 7.42 3.43
C PRO A 193 -17.61 8.09 2.33
N THR A 194 -17.37 9.41 2.43
CA THR A 194 -16.71 10.18 1.38
C THR A 194 -15.22 10.29 1.63
N THR A 195 -14.40 9.54 0.88
CA THR A 195 -12.92 9.53 1.01
C THR A 195 -12.31 10.93 0.95
N GLU A 196 -12.81 11.80 0.06
CA GLU A 196 -12.31 13.18 -0.07
C GLU A 196 -12.53 14.00 1.21
N VAL A 197 -13.67 13.83 1.88
CA VAL A 197 -13.98 14.52 3.15
C VAL A 197 -13.10 13.97 4.25
N ARG A 198 -12.94 12.64 4.34
CA ARG A 198 -12.03 12.02 5.32
C ARG A 198 -10.60 12.53 5.18
N SER A 199 -10.11 12.61 3.94
CA SER A 199 -8.76 13.12 3.64
C SER A 199 -8.61 14.60 4.01
N ALA A 200 -9.58 15.45 3.68
CA ALA A 200 -9.53 16.87 4.05
C ALA A 200 -9.58 17.06 5.58
N PHE A 201 -10.43 16.32 6.29
CA PHE A 201 -10.49 16.35 7.74
C PHE A 201 -9.17 15.89 8.38
N ALA A 202 -8.60 14.77 7.91
CA ALA A 202 -7.30 14.29 8.39
C ALA A 202 -6.21 15.35 8.21
N LYS A 203 -6.17 16.04 7.06
CA LYS A 203 -5.21 17.13 6.81
C LYS A 203 -5.38 18.30 7.77
N ILE A 204 -6.62 18.70 8.07
CA ILE A 204 -6.91 19.77 9.05
C ILE A 204 -6.37 19.38 10.43
N VAL A 205 -6.64 18.16 10.89
CA VAL A 205 -6.20 17.71 12.22
C VAL A 205 -4.68 17.52 12.28
N VAL A 206 -4.05 17.00 11.23
CA VAL A 206 -2.58 16.90 11.15
C VAL A 206 -1.92 18.29 11.16
N PHE A 207 -2.44 19.24 10.37
CA PHE A 207 -1.96 20.62 10.37
C PHE A 207 -2.07 21.24 11.77
N LEU A 208 -3.21 21.02 12.43
CA LEU A 208 -3.44 21.51 13.79
C LEU A 208 -2.47 20.88 14.80
N ALA A 209 -2.24 19.56 14.73
CA ALA A 209 -1.27 18.88 15.60
C ALA A 209 0.16 19.40 15.35
N HIS A 210 0.57 19.59 14.10
CA HIS A 210 1.90 20.07 13.76
C HIS A 210 2.12 21.50 14.28
N THR A 211 1.20 22.41 13.95
CA THR A 211 1.31 23.82 14.33
C THR A 211 1.19 24.04 15.84
N SER A 212 0.40 23.22 16.54
CA SER A 212 0.24 23.33 18.00
C SER A 212 1.33 22.65 18.82
N ALA A 213 2.25 21.90 18.19
CA ALA A 213 3.38 21.29 18.89
C ALA A 213 4.30 22.35 19.55
N ARG A 214 4.32 23.57 19.00
CA ARG A 214 5.14 24.69 19.47
C ARG A 214 4.40 25.66 20.41
N ASP A 215 3.15 25.36 20.78
CA ASP A 215 2.31 26.25 21.61
C ASP A 215 2.61 26.22 23.10
N GLY A 216 3.52 25.33 23.52
CA GLY A 216 3.79 25.05 24.93
C GLY A 216 2.70 24.17 25.57
N PRO A 217 2.67 24.10 26.91
CA PRO A 217 1.78 23.19 27.62
C PRO A 217 0.31 23.60 27.45
N TYR A 218 -0.55 22.59 27.34
CA TYR A 218 -1.99 22.72 27.23
C TYR A 218 -2.67 21.89 28.32
N THR A 219 -3.60 22.53 29.04
CA THR A 219 -4.45 21.86 30.02
C THR A 219 -5.82 21.63 29.39
N PRO A 220 -6.27 20.38 29.22
CA PRO A 220 -7.57 20.11 28.63
C PRO A 220 -8.71 20.55 29.55
N LEU A 221 -9.77 21.11 28.96
CA LEU A 221 -10.96 21.58 29.69
C LEU A 221 -11.81 20.44 30.25
N CYS A 222 -11.64 19.24 29.72
CA CYS A 222 -12.21 17.99 30.22
C CYS A 222 -11.11 16.92 30.19
N PRO A 223 -10.93 16.13 31.26
CA PRO A 223 -9.96 15.04 31.24
C PRO A 223 -10.33 14.07 30.11
N ILE A 224 -9.46 13.97 29.11
CA ILE A 224 -9.54 12.88 28.13
C ILE A 224 -9.36 11.61 28.94
N SER A 225 -10.28 10.65 28.82
CA SER A 225 -10.14 9.34 29.45
C SER A 225 -8.90 8.65 28.88
N ALA A 226 -7.75 8.92 29.49
CA ALA A 226 -6.49 8.29 29.14
C ALA A 226 -6.54 6.87 29.72
N THR A 227 -7.22 5.97 29.01
CA THR A 227 -7.19 4.53 29.32
C THR A 227 -5.91 3.87 28.79
N VAL A 228 -4.89 4.65 28.43
CA VAL A 228 -3.57 4.13 28.07
C VAL A 228 -2.72 4.03 29.34
N ASP A 229 -3.11 3.13 30.23
CA ASP A 229 -2.40 2.83 31.48
C ASP A 229 -1.19 1.87 31.24
N GLN A 230 -0.57 1.96 30.05
CA GLN A 230 0.56 1.12 29.67
C GLN A 230 1.83 1.96 29.53
N GLY A 231 2.56 2.09 30.64
CA GLY A 231 4.02 2.05 30.64
C GLY A 231 4.82 3.20 30.01
N GLY A 232 4.24 4.40 29.81
CA GLY A 232 5.01 5.55 29.30
C GLY A 232 4.47 6.95 29.57
N VAL A 233 3.27 7.09 30.15
CA VAL A 233 2.57 8.38 30.26
C VAL A 233 2.79 9.04 31.64
N SER A 234 3.96 8.85 32.25
CA SER A 234 4.36 9.60 33.43
C SER A 234 4.86 11.00 33.04
N SER A 235 3.94 11.88 32.60
CA SER A 235 3.97 13.36 32.71
C SER A 235 3.18 14.03 31.57
N LEU A 236 1.85 13.90 31.58
CA LEU A 236 0.98 14.81 30.81
C LEU A 236 0.95 16.23 31.44
N SER A 237 1.62 16.46 32.58
CA SER A 237 1.63 17.75 33.28
C SER A 237 2.24 18.90 32.46
N ALA A 238 2.97 18.58 31.39
CA ALA A 238 3.53 19.54 30.43
C ALA A 238 3.20 19.21 28.96
N ALA A 239 2.18 18.38 28.71
CA ALA A 239 1.83 17.96 27.35
C ALA A 239 1.26 19.11 26.52
N SER A 240 1.64 19.16 25.24
CA SER A 240 1.15 20.15 24.29
C SER A 240 -0.27 19.80 23.79
N LEU A 241 -0.94 20.74 23.13
CA LEU A 241 -2.21 20.46 22.45
C LEU A 241 -2.02 19.36 21.38
N SER A 242 -0.87 19.36 20.70
CA SER A 242 -0.50 18.34 19.72
C SER A 242 -0.50 16.93 20.33
N ASP A 243 0.11 16.76 21.50
CA ASP A 243 0.14 15.46 22.19
C ASP A 243 -1.28 14.96 22.48
N HIS A 244 -2.16 15.84 22.96
CA HIS A 244 -3.56 15.49 23.25
C HIS A 244 -4.35 15.12 21.98
N LEU A 245 -4.12 15.82 20.86
CA LEU A 245 -4.75 15.48 19.57
C LEU A 245 -4.30 14.10 19.07
N LEU A 246 -2.99 13.82 19.12
CA LEU A 246 -2.44 12.53 18.68
C LEU A 246 -2.95 11.39 19.56
N VAL A 247 -2.99 11.58 20.89
CA VAL A 247 -3.54 10.59 21.83
C VAL A 247 -5.04 10.40 21.63
N ALA A 248 -5.81 11.46 21.34
CA ALA A 248 -7.24 11.36 21.06
C ALA A 248 -7.54 10.60 19.75
N VAL A 249 -6.70 10.75 18.73
CA VAL A 249 -6.80 9.92 17.51
C VAL A 249 -6.33 8.49 17.78
N LEU A 250 -5.25 8.30 18.55
CA LEU A 250 -4.77 6.97 18.90
C LEU A 250 -5.82 6.19 19.70
N SER A 251 -6.53 6.83 20.65
CA SER A 251 -7.52 6.15 21.51
C SER A 251 -8.70 5.56 20.74
N LEU A 252 -8.90 5.91 19.46
CA LEU A 252 -9.85 5.24 18.58
C LEU A 252 -9.55 3.74 18.43
N VAL A 253 -8.30 3.28 18.64
CA VAL A 253 -7.96 1.85 18.64
C VAL A 253 -8.68 1.05 19.73
N ASN A 254 -9.13 1.70 20.82
CA ASN A 254 -9.75 1.00 21.94
C ASN A 254 -11.13 0.42 21.60
N LYS A 255 -11.80 0.97 20.58
CA LYS A 255 -13.15 0.53 20.19
C LYS A 255 -13.44 0.78 18.71
N GLU A 256 -13.36 2.05 18.30
CA GLU A 256 -13.87 2.54 17.01
C GLU A 256 -13.19 1.90 15.79
N VAL A 257 -11.88 1.63 15.88
CA VAL A 257 -11.11 0.98 14.78
C VAL A 257 -11.61 -0.42 14.50
N SER A 258 -11.95 -1.19 15.53
CA SER A 258 -12.45 -2.56 15.38
C SER A 258 -13.86 -2.61 14.76
N GLU A 259 -14.68 -1.59 15.01
CA GLU A 259 -16.04 -1.45 14.49
C GLU A 259 -16.06 -0.94 13.04
N HIS A 260 -15.05 -0.15 12.64
CA HIS A 260 -15.02 0.55 11.34
C HIS A 260 -13.87 0.10 10.42
N GLY A 261 -13.68 -1.22 10.26
CA GLY A 261 -12.56 -1.82 9.54
C GLY A 261 -12.43 -1.49 8.03
N ARG A 262 -13.42 -0.85 7.39
CA ARG A 262 -13.40 -0.52 5.95
C ARG A 262 -12.49 0.66 5.60
N HIS A 263 -12.32 1.63 6.49
CA HIS A 263 -11.65 2.90 6.18
C HIS A 263 -10.31 3.08 6.93
N LEU A 264 -9.71 1.97 7.37
CA LEU A 264 -8.50 1.94 8.19
C LEU A 264 -7.28 2.60 7.53
N ALA A 265 -7.17 2.52 6.19
CA ALA A 265 -6.09 3.17 5.46
C ALA A 265 -6.01 4.69 5.76
N GLN A 266 -7.15 5.35 5.95
CA GLN A 266 -7.19 6.78 6.27
C GLN A 266 -6.79 7.06 7.73
N TYR A 267 -7.16 6.16 8.64
CA TYR A 267 -6.81 6.23 10.05
C TYR A 267 -5.30 6.07 10.26
N PHE A 268 -4.70 4.99 9.74
CA PHE A 268 -3.24 4.83 9.81
C PHE A 268 -2.50 5.87 8.98
N GLY A 269 -3.10 6.28 7.84
CA GLY A 269 -2.60 7.35 6.99
C GLY A 269 -2.50 8.71 7.71
N PHE A 270 -3.29 8.97 8.76
CA PHE A 270 -3.17 10.17 9.58
C PHE A 270 -1.79 10.25 10.26
N PHE A 271 -1.36 9.18 10.92
CA PHE A 271 -0.07 9.13 11.61
C PHE A 271 1.09 9.14 10.61
N TYR A 272 0.96 8.43 9.49
CA TYR A 272 1.95 8.48 8.41
C TYR A 272 2.12 9.90 7.87
N MET A 273 1.00 10.59 7.57
CA MET A 273 1.03 11.98 7.11
C MET A 273 1.67 12.91 8.13
N TYR A 274 1.42 12.72 9.43
CA TYR A 274 2.07 13.46 10.50
C TYR A 274 3.60 13.21 10.53
N ALA A 275 4.02 11.94 10.44
CA ALA A 275 5.45 11.57 10.42
C ALA A 275 6.22 12.14 9.21
N CYS A 276 5.53 12.42 8.10
CA CYS A 276 6.11 13.04 6.92
C CYS A 276 6.34 14.56 7.05
N TYR A 277 5.83 15.24 8.09
CA TYR A 277 6.06 16.68 8.27
C TYR A 277 7.51 17.01 8.64
N GLY A 278 8.17 16.15 9.42
CA GLY A 278 9.48 16.48 9.98
C GLY A 278 10.01 15.46 10.97
N VAL A 279 11.28 15.65 11.33
CA VAL A 279 11.96 14.85 12.35
C VAL A 279 11.32 15.02 13.73
N THR A 280 10.88 16.23 14.05
CA THR A 280 10.21 16.55 15.31
C THR A 280 8.93 15.76 15.52
N GLU A 281 8.16 15.55 14.45
CA GLU A 281 6.90 14.84 14.42
C GLU A 281 7.13 13.34 14.58
N ARG A 282 8.17 12.78 13.93
CA ARG A 282 8.59 11.39 14.12
C ARG A 282 8.98 11.12 15.57
N LEU A 283 9.81 11.99 16.15
CA LEU A 283 10.20 11.88 17.56
C LEU A 283 8.98 11.95 18.48
N GLN A 284 8.02 12.83 18.21
CA GLN A 284 6.80 12.93 19.00
C GLN A 284 5.96 11.65 18.95
N LEU A 285 5.74 11.07 17.77
CA LEU A 285 5.02 9.79 17.64
C LEU A 285 5.70 8.65 18.38
N LEU A 286 7.04 8.60 18.33
CA LEU A 286 7.83 7.63 19.08
C LEU A 286 7.67 7.84 20.60
N ARG A 287 7.83 9.07 21.10
CA ARG A 287 7.64 9.38 22.54
C ARG A 287 6.24 9.02 23.04
N LEU A 288 5.21 9.19 22.21
CA LEU A 288 3.82 8.85 22.54
C LEU A 288 3.49 7.35 22.41
N ASN A 289 4.49 6.50 22.10
CA ASN A 289 4.34 5.06 21.90
C ASN A 289 3.24 4.69 20.88
N VAL A 290 3.06 5.53 19.86
CA VAL A 290 2.11 5.28 18.75
C VAL A 290 2.53 4.02 18.02
N LEU A 291 3.83 3.89 17.72
CA LEU A 291 4.39 2.76 17.00
C LEU A 291 4.09 1.41 17.70
N GLY A 292 4.43 1.30 18.99
CA GLY A 292 4.20 0.07 19.77
C GLY A 292 2.71 -0.30 19.85
N THR A 293 1.83 0.69 20.07
CA THR A 293 0.39 0.48 20.12
C THR A 293 -0.16 -0.05 18.79
N LEU A 294 0.22 0.56 17.67
CA LEU A 294 -0.26 0.16 16.35
C LEU A 294 0.29 -1.22 15.92
N MET A 295 1.53 -1.55 16.27
CA MET A 295 2.06 -2.90 16.02
C MET A 295 1.29 -3.98 16.77
N LEU A 296 0.85 -3.71 18.01
CA LEU A 296 -0.03 -4.64 18.73
C LEU A 296 -1.41 -4.77 18.06
N VAL A 297 -1.97 -3.68 17.55
CA VAL A 297 -3.23 -3.73 16.77
C VAL A 297 -3.04 -4.61 15.53
N ALA A 298 -1.91 -4.49 14.83
CA ALA A 298 -1.61 -5.38 13.72
C ALA A 298 -1.48 -6.85 14.16
N LEU A 299 -1.09 -7.14 15.39
CA LEU A 299 -1.05 -8.51 15.93
C LEU A 299 -2.37 -9.00 16.53
N ASP A 300 -3.45 -8.21 16.46
CA ASP A 300 -4.72 -8.50 17.16
C ASP A 300 -4.56 -8.58 18.70
N GLU A 301 -3.47 -8.00 19.22
CA GLU A 301 -3.12 -7.88 20.64
C GLU A 301 -3.21 -6.41 21.13
N GLY A 302 -3.88 -5.56 20.34
CA GLY A 302 -4.06 -4.15 20.64
C GLY A 302 -4.94 -3.91 21.89
N PRO A 303 -5.05 -2.65 22.34
CA PRO A 303 -5.85 -2.32 23.52
C PRO A 303 -7.37 -2.47 23.30
N GLY A 304 -7.82 -2.48 22.05
CA GLY A 304 -9.21 -2.73 21.68
C GLY A 304 -9.45 -4.12 21.08
N PRO A 305 -10.69 -4.45 20.73
CA PRO A 305 -11.02 -5.71 20.08
C PRO A 305 -10.27 -5.90 18.74
N PRO A 306 -10.02 -7.16 18.33
CA PRO A 306 -9.38 -7.45 17.06
C PRO A 306 -10.22 -6.98 15.87
N ILE A 307 -9.55 -6.66 14.76
CA ILE A 307 -10.22 -6.13 13.56
C ILE A 307 -10.93 -7.28 12.85
N LYS A 308 -12.26 -7.31 12.91
CA LYS A 308 -13.06 -8.40 12.32
C LYS A 308 -13.26 -8.28 10.80
N TYR A 309 -12.87 -7.16 10.20
CA TYR A 309 -13.09 -6.91 8.77
C TYR A 309 -12.09 -7.70 7.91
N GLN A 310 -12.61 -8.59 7.06
CA GLN A 310 -11.81 -9.56 6.31
C GLN A 310 -10.77 -8.96 5.35
N TYR A 311 -11.01 -7.74 4.85
CA TYR A 311 -10.14 -7.06 3.89
C TYR A 311 -9.57 -5.75 4.48
N ALA A 312 -9.16 -5.80 5.75
CA ALA A 312 -8.58 -4.65 6.43
C ALA A 312 -7.29 -4.20 5.74
N ASP A 313 -7.29 -2.98 5.21
CA ASP A 313 -6.09 -2.39 4.60
C ASP A 313 -5.19 -1.77 5.67
N LEU A 314 -4.12 -2.49 6.02
CA LEU A 314 -3.10 -2.08 6.97
C LEU A 314 -1.86 -1.48 6.29
N SER A 315 -1.87 -1.26 4.97
CA SER A 315 -0.68 -0.83 4.23
C SER A 315 -0.03 0.43 4.82
N LYS A 316 -0.84 1.42 5.21
CA LYS A 316 -0.36 2.67 5.82
C LYS A 316 0.23 2.48 7.22
N LEU A 317 -0.19 1.45 7.96
CA LEU A 317 0.42 1.07 9.24
C LEU A 317 1.84 0.58 9.00
N TYR A 318 2.04 -0.33 8.05
CA TYR A 318 3.37 -0.88 7.75
C TYR A 318 4.33 0.18 7.18
N GLN A 319 3.84 1.12 6.38
CA GLN A 319 4.63 2.28 5.93
C GLN A 319 5.10 3.14 7.11
N LEU A 320 4.21 3.42 8.07
CA LEU A 320 4.58 4.15 9.28
C LEU A 320 5.58 3.38 10.12
N VAL A 321 5.41 2.06 10.28
CA VAL A 321 6.34 1.21 11.03
C VAL A 321 7.73 1.26 10.40
N SER A 322 7.83 1.05 9.09
CA SER A 322 9.09 1.14 8.36
C SER A 322 9.78 2.48 8.59
N LEU A 323 9.03 3.58 8.41
CA LEU A 323 9.55 4.93 8.56
C LEU A 323 10.09 5.21 9.98
N LEU A 324 9.32 4.86 11.02
CA LEU A 324 9.68 5.18 12.40
C LEU A 324 10.75 4.24 12.97
N VAL A 325 10.69 2.93 12.65
CA VAL A 325 11.70 1.96 13.12
C VAL A 325 13.09 2.30 12.57
N ARG A 326 13.18 2.72 11.30
CA ARG A 326 14.44 3.17 10.68
C ARG A 326 15.03 4.42 11.31
N CYS A 327 14.24 5.18 12.08
CA CYS A 327 14.70 6.33 12.86
C CYS A 327 15.14 5.95 14.29
N CYS A 328 15.02 4.69 14.70
CA CYS A 328 15.38 4.22 16.03
C CYS A 328 16.75 3.51 16.02
N ASP A 329 17.54 3.71 17.07
CA ASP A 329 18.79 2.98 17.27
C ASP A 329 18.49 1.52 17.65
N VAL A 330 18.94 0.60 16.79
CA VAL A 330 18.82 -0.85 16.93
C VAL A 330 20.16 -1.55 17.15
N SER A 331 21.23 -0.82 17.49
CA SER A 331 22.58 -1.38 17.68
C SER A 331 22.63 -2.48 18.74
N SER A 332 21.72 -2.46 19.71
CA SER A 332 21.56 -3.55 20.70
C SER A 332 21.11 -4.90 20.12
N LYS A 333 20.70 -4.92 18.85
CA LYS A 333 20.21 -6.09 18.11
C LYS A 333 21.17 -6.52 17.00
N THR A 334 22.31 -5.84 16.83
CA THR A 334 23.28 -6.16 15.78
C THR A 334 24.49 -6.92 16.33
N HIS A 335 25.05 -7.81 15.52
CA HIS A 335 26.17 -8.67 15.84
C HIS A 335 26.92 -9.02 14.55
N SER A 336 28.24 -8.84 14.53
CA SER A 336 29.05 -9.19 13.35
C SER A 336 29.27 -10.68 13.21
N CYS A 337 29.31 -11.19 11.98
CA CYS A 337 29.71 -12.58 11.73
C CYS A 337 31.20 -12.80 12.03
N LEU A 338 32.02 -11.75 12.01
CA LEU A 338 33.46 -11.84 12.20
C LEU A 338 33.80 -11.85 13.72
N PRO A 339 34.62 -12.80 14.19
CA PRO A 339 35.02 -12.85 15.60
C PRO A 339 35.71 -11.55 16.03
N ASN A 340 35.28 -10.97 17.15
CA ASN A 340 35.82 -9.73 17.72
C ASN A 340 35.70 -8.47 16.85
N ALA A 341 34.89 -8.48 15.78
CA ALA A 341 34.60 -7.31 14.98
C ALA A 341 33.34 -6.58 15.47
N ALA A 342 33.34 -5.24 15.36
CA ALA A 342 32.14 -4.45 15.59
C ALA A 342 31.18 -4.58 14.39
N PRO A 343 29.85 -4.56 14.62
CA PRO A 343 28.88 -4.52 13.53
C PRO A 343 29.08 -3.33 12.60
N LEU A 344 28.87 -3.54 11.30
CA LEU A 344 28.93 -2.48 10.30
C LEU A 344 27.81 -1.43 10.52
N PRO A 345 28.07 -0.13 10.24
CA PRO A 345 27.02 0.90 10.24
C PRO A 345 25.90 0.55 9.26
N ASN A 346 24.65 0.75 9.65
CA ASN A 346 23.49 0.38 8.85
C ASN A 346 23.21 1.43 7.75
N PRO A 347 23.39 1.09 6.45
CA PRO A 347 23.16 2.03 5.35
C PRO A 347 21.66 2.26 5.07
N HIS A 348 20.78 1.43 5.65
CA HIS A 348 19.33 1.55 5.51
C HIS A 348 18.69 2.38 6.63
N MET A 349 19.50 3.06 7.45
CA MET A 349 19.00 3.95 8.50
C MET A 349 18.28 5.17 7.89
N GLY A 350 17.20 5.59 8.55
CA GLY A 350 16.55 6.86 8.28
C GLY A 350 16.00 7.03 6.86
N ASP A 351 16.01 8.25 6.36
CA ASP A 351 15.70 8.63 4.98
C ASP A 351 16.36 9.99 4.65
N GLN A 352 15.97 10.64 3.55
CA GLN A 352 16.49 11.97 3.20
C GLN A 352 16.18 13.04 4.26
N LEU A 353 15.12 12.86 5.06
CA LEU A 353 14.67 13.82 6.07
C LEU A 353 15.33 13.58 7.44
N CYS A 354 15.57 12.32 7.80
CA CYS A 354 16.13 11.91 9.08
C CYS A 354 17.37 11.05 8.81
N GLN A 355 18.57 11.59 9.02
CA GLN A 355 19.85 10.89 8.77
C GLN A 355 20.55 10.47 10.06
N GLU A 356 19.86 10.56 11.20
CA GLU A 356 20.38 10.16 12.51
C GLU A 356 19.31 9.38 13.28
N TYR A 357 19.75 8.58 14.25
CA TYR A 357 18.83 7.93 15.18
C TYR A 357 18.26 8.93 16.18
N LEU A 358 16.95 8.92 16.36
CA LEU A 358 16.23 9.85 17.22
C LEU A 358 16.19 9.39 18.68
N MET A 359 16.11 8.07 18.88
CA MET A 359 16.10 7.43 20.19
C MET A 359 16.38 5.93 20.07
N PRO A 360 16.79 5.25 21.15
CA PRO A 360 16.80 3.79 21.20
C PRO A 360 15.43 3.20 20.89
N ILE A 361 15.41 2.05 20.20
CA ILE A 361 14.16 1.33 19.93
C ILE A 361 13.43 0.99 21.23
N GLN A 362 12.12 1.25 21.26
CA GLN A 362 11.29 0.98 22.43
C GLN A 362 11.23 -0.54 22.70
N PRO A 363 11.29 -0.99 23.97
CA PRO A 363 11.29 -2.42 24.29
C PRO A 363 10.10 -3.20 23.72
N GLN A 364 8.90 -2.60 23.75
CA GLN A 364 7.68 -3.19 23.18
C GLN A 364 7.77 -3.38 21.66
N VAL A 365 8.25 -2.35 20.96
CA VAL A 365 8.48 -2.39 19.50
C VAL A 365 9.52 -3.46 19.17
N ALA A 366 10.62 -3.49 19.91
CA ALA A 366 11.67 -4.50 19.74
C ALA A 366 11.16 -5.92 20.01
N ALA A 367 10.31 -6.11 21.02
CA ALA A 367 9.71 -7.42 21.31
C ALA A 367 8.77 -7.89 20.20
N CYS A 368 7.92 -7.02 19.66
CA CYS A 368 7.05 -7.36 18.54
C CYS A 368 7.86 -7.68 17.27
N LEU A 369 8.90 -6.89 16.98
CA LEU A 369 9.65 -7.01 15.73
C LEU A 369 10.66 -8.17 15.74
N TYR A 370 11.47 -8.29 16.81
CA TYR A 370 12.60 -9.23 16.85
C TYR A 370 12.29 -10.55 17.56
N ASN A 371 11.30 -10.58 18.47
CA ASN A 371 11.01 -11.78 19.25
C ASN A 371 9.77 -12.54 18.76
N LYS A 372 8.88 -11.90 17.98
CA LYS A 372 7.65 -12.53 17.44
C LYS A 372 7.74 -12.71 15.93
N THR A 373 8.03 -13.93 15.48
CA THR A 373 8.05 -14.27 14.04
C THR A 373 6.70 -14.06 13.36
N SER A 374 5.59 -14.15 14.11
CA SER A 374 4.23 -13.87 13.61
C SER A 374 4.06 -12.44 13.07
N TYR A 375 4.76 -11.45 13.64
CA TYR A 375 4.70 -10.08 13.13
C TYR A 375 5.40 -9.96 11.78
N VAL A 376 6.61 -10.52 11.67
CA VAL A 376 7.38 -10.54 10.41
C VAL A 376 6.59 -11.24 9.32
N LYS A 377 5.96 -12.37 9.65
CA LYS A 377 5.05 -13.07 8.77
C LYS A 377 3.91 -12.18 8.28
N LYS A 378 3.21 -11.50 9.18
CA LYS A 378 2.08 -10.63 8.83
C LYS A 378 2.51 -9.46 7.93
N VAL A 379 3.67 -8.85 8.20
CA VAL A 379 4.24 -7.79 7.34
C VAL A 379 4.55 -8.31 5.93
N ILE A 380 5.14 -9.50 5.82
CA ILE A 380 5.47 -10.11 4.53
C ILE A 380 4.18 -10.48 3.77
N GLU A 381 3.19 -11.08 4.42
CA GLU A 381 1.93 -11.50 3.79
C GLU A 381 1.08 -10.30 3.34
N ASP A 382 0.88 -9.31 4.23
CA ASP A 382 -0.05 -8.20 3.99
C ASP A 382 0.56 -7.09 3.10
N ALA A 383 1.88 -6.95 3.07
CA ALA A 383 2.56 -5.80 2.46
C ALA A 383 3.77 -6.16 1.59
N SER A 384 3.81 -7.37 1.02
CA SER A 384 4.92 -7.85 0.17
C SER A 384 5.24 -6.93 -1.02
N GLY A 385 4.24 -6.29 -1.60
CA GLY A 385 4.41 -5.41 -2.77
C GLY A 385 4.87 -3.98 -2.45
N ALA A 386 5.04 -3.62 -1.18
CA ALA A 386 5.39 -2.26 -0.79
C ALA A 386 6.92 -2.06 -0.65
N GLU A 387 7.44 -0.97 -1.23
CA GLU A 387 8.87 -0.61 -1.13
C GLU A 387 9.31 -0.41 0.34
N ASP A 388 8.43 0.14 1.18
CA ASP A 388 8.67 0.36 2.60
C ASP A 388 8.86 -0.95 3.38
N THR A 389 8.24 -2.05 2.92
CA THR A 389 8.44 -3.38 3.50
C THR A 389 9.87 -3.85 3.28
N LEU A 390 10.38 -3.76 2.05
CA LEU A 390 11.77 -4.12 1.76
C LEU A 390 12.74 -3.28 2.59
N LYS A 391 12.50 -1.97 2.66
CA LYS A 391 13.29 -1.03 3.47
C LYS A 391 13.34 -1.39 4.96
N LEU A 392 12.22 -1.86 5.52
CA LEU A 392 12.14 -2.32 6.90
C LEU A 392 12.91 -3.63 7.08
N LEU A 393 12.67 -4.61 6.22
CA LEU A 393 13.33 -5.91 6.29
C LEU A 393 14.85 -5.79 6.15
N GLN A 394 15.33 -4.96 5.21
CA GLN A 394 16.75 -4.65 5.04
C GLN A 394 17.36 -4.00 6.27
N PHE A 395 16.71 -2.95 6.79
CA PHE A 395 17.17 -2.26 7.99
C PHE A 395 17.29 -3.20 9.20
N CYS A 396 16.29 -4.05 9.43
CA CYS A 396 16.27 -4.95 10.58
C CYS A 396 17.12 -6.22 10.41
N SER A 397 17.42 -6.63 9.17
CA SER A 397 18.27 -7.78 8.85
C SER A 397 19.76 -7.44 8.85
N TRP A 398 20.10 -6.16 8.65
CA TRP A 398 21.49 -5.69 8.62
C TRP A 398 22.23 -6.05 9.91
N GLU A 399 23.32 -6.82 9.78
CA GLU A 399 24.14 -7.29 10.90
C GLU A 399 23.32 -8.03 11.98
N ASN A 400 22.20 -8.67 11.61
CA ASN A 400 21.34 -9.38 12.56
C ASN A 400 20.99 -10.79 12.02
N PRO A 401 21.68 -11.85 12.48
CA PRO A 401 21.49 -13.21 11.97
C PRO A 401 20.13 -13.79 12.37
N GLN A 402 19.63 -13.49 13.57
CA GLN A 402 18.38 -14.05 14.08
C GLN A 402 17.19 -13.52 13.28
N PHE A 403 17.12 -12.19 13.09
CA PHE A 403 16.07 -11.57 12.30
C PHE A 403 16.18 -11.95 10.83
N SER A 404 17.40 -11.94 10.27
CA SER A 404 17.66 -12.39 8.88
C SER A 404 17.15 -13.81 8.64
N SER A 405 17.39 -14.73 9.58
CA SER A 405 16.94 -16.11 9.48
C SER A 405 15.41 -16.22 9.51
N ALA A 406 14.73 -15.48 10.39
CA ALA A 406 13.27 -15.45 10.46
C ALA A 406 12.63 -14.91 9.17
N VAL A 407 13.17 -13.81 8.63
CA VAL A 407 12.74 -13.23 7.34
C VAL A 407 12.96 -14.22 6.21
N LEU A 408 14.14 -14.83 6.15
CA LEU A 408 14.48 -15.81 5.12
C LEU A 408 13.56 -17.03 5.16
N GLY A 409 13.28 -17.57 6.35
CA GLY A 409 12.41 -18.73 6.51
C GLY A 409 10.97 -18.47 6.07
N GLU A 410 10.45 -17.26 6.32
CA GLU A 410 9.12 -16.88 5.83
C GLU A 410 9.12 -16.62 4.32
N LEU A 411 10.11 -15.91 3.77
CA LEU A 411 10.19 -15.66 2.34
C LEU A 411 10.34 -16.96 1.54
N LEU A 412 11.16 -17.91 1.99
CA LEU A 412 11.27 -19.24 1.37
C LEU A 412 9.94 -20.00 1.43
N TRP A 413 9.19 -19.88 2.54
CA TRP A 413 7.86 -20.47 2.66
C TRP A 413 6.88 -19.88 1.65
N GLN A 414 6.80 -18.56 1.55
CA GLN A 414 5.94 -17.88 0.58
C GLN A 414 6.36 -18.26 -0.85
N VAL A 415 7.66 -18.32 -1.13
CA VAL A 415 8.18 -18.73 -2.44
C VAL A 415 7.81 -20.18 -2.79
N ALA A 416 7.76 -21.07 -1.80
CA ALA A 416 7.40 -22.46 -1.99
C ALA A 416 5.89 -22.70 -2.18
N TYR A 417 5.02 -21.90 -1.54
CA TYR A 417 3.59 -22.23 -1.43
C TYR A 417 2.62 -21.19 -2.00
N THR A 418 2.98 -19.92 -2.15
CA THR A 418 2.08 -18.88 -2.67
C THR A 418 1.71 -19.14 -4.13
N TYR A 419 0.54 -18.69 -4.57
CA TYR A 419 0.12 -18.85 -5.97
C TYR A 419 1.10 -18.20 -6.94
N THR A 420 1.34 -18.84 -8.08
CA THR A 420 2.38 -18.45 -9.04
C THR A 420 2.21 -17.03 -9.59
N TYR A 421 0.99 -16.52 -9.70
CA TYR A 421 0.69 -15.17 -10.19
C TYR A 421 0.85 -14.07 -9.11
N GLU A 422 0.96 -14.46 -7.83
CA GLU A 422 1.20 -13.58 -6.67
C GLU A 422 2.61 -13.76 -6.09
N LEU A 423 3.44 -14.61 -6.70
CA LEU A 423 4.75 -15.01 -6.20
C LEU A 423 5.81 -13.90 -6.30
N ARG A 424 5.71 -13.06 -7.34
CA ARG A 424 6.73 -12.05 -7.68
C ARG A 424 7.12 -11.12 -6.51
N PRO A 425 6.18 -10.49 -5.77
CA PRO A 425 6.53 -9.64 -4.63
C PRO A 425 7.43 -10.33 -3.59
N PHE A 426 7.20 -11.61 -3.29
CA PHE A 426 8.01 -12.37 -2.32
C PHE A 426 9.41 -12.67 -2.86
N VAL A 427 9.51 -12.96 -4.17
CA VAL A 427 10.80 -13.16 -4.84
C VAL A 427 11.61 -11.87 -4.86
N ASP A 428 10.97 -10.73 -5.14
CA ASP A 428 11.61 -9.41 -5.14
C ASP A 428 12.11 -9.04 -3.72
N LEU A 429 11.31 -9.33 -2.68
CA LEU A 429 11.75 -9.18 -1.28
C LEU A 429 12.93 -10.09 -0.93
N LEU A 430 12.88 -11.36 -1.32
CA LEU A 430 13.95 -12.33 -1.09
C LEU A 430 15.25 -11.85 -1.73
N LEU A 431 15.22 -11.48 -3.01
CA LEU A 431 16.38 -10.95 -3.70
C LEU A 431 16.95 -9.72 -2.99
N GLY A 432 16.10 -8.76 -2.62
CA GLY A 432 16.54 -7.54 -1.93
C GLY A 432 17.18 -7.79 -0.56
N VAL A 433 16.79 -8.86 0.14
CA VAL A 433 17.39 -9.29 1.41
C VAL A 433 18.70 -10.07 1.21
N LEU A 434 18.81 -10.85 0.12
CA LEU A 434 20.06 -11.55 -0.23
C LEU A 434 21.18 -10.61 -0.70
N LEU A 435 20.81 -9.46 -1.27
CA LEU A 435 21.75 -8.44 -1.75
C LEU A 435 22.28 -7.53 -0.64
N LEU A 436 21.90 -7.73 0.62
CA LEU A 436 22.47 -7.00 1.75
C LEU A 436 23.96 -7.31 1.91
N GLU A 437 24.80 -6.28 1.76
CA GLU A 437 26.27 -6.37 1.82
C GLU A 437 26.80 -6.22 3.26
N ASP A 438 26.28 -7.05 4.17
CA ASP A 438 26.73 -7.13 5.55
C ASP A 438 27.62 -8.35 5.80
N SER A 439 28.19 -8.46 7.01
CA SER A 439 29.06 -9.59 7.37
C SER A 439 28.35 -10.97 7.32
N TRP A 440 27.01 -10.99 7.26
CA TRP A 440 26.19 -12.19 7.19
C TRP A 440 25.72 -12.56 5.77
N GLN A 441 26.06 -11.77 4.75
CA GLN A 441 25.60 -11.97 3.37
C GLN A 441 25.82 -13.40 2.87
N VAL A 442 27.03 -13.94 3.05
CA VAL A 442 27.39 -15.29 2.62
C VAL A 442 26.53 -16.35 3.31
N HIS A 443 26.35 -16.27 4.63
CA HIS A 443 25.51 -17.20 5.37
C HIS A 443 24.04 -17.13 4.93
N ARG A 444 23.55 -15.91 4.69
CA ARG A 444 22.19 -15.67 4.21
C ARG A 444 21.94 -16.29 2.83
N ILE A 445 22.88 -16.10 1.89
CA ILE A 445 22.83 -16.72 0.56
C ILE A 445 22.90 -18.24 0.66
N HIS A 446 23.83 -18.77 1.47
CA HIS A 446 23.96 -20.22 1.66
C HIS A 446 22.65 -20.87 2.12
N ASN A 447 22.02 -20.29 3.14
CA ASN A 447 20.75 -20.77 3.68
C ASN A 447 19.59 -20.60 2.69
N ALA A 448 19.60 -19.56 1.85
CA ALA A 448 18.57 -19.39 0.83
C ALA A 448 18.66 -20.45 -0.28
N LEU A 449 19.89 -20.83 -0.66
CA LEU A 449 20.13 -21.82 -1.71
C LEU A 449 19.87 -23.25 -1.22
N ARG A 450 20.36 -23.60 -0.02
CA ARG A 450 20.27 -24.97 0.54
C ARG A 450 19.07 -25.21 1.45
N GLY A 451 18.44 -24.15 1.95
CA GLY A 451 17.42 -24.24 2.98
C GLY A 451 17.98 -24.04 4.39
N LEU A 452 17.06 -23.81 5.32
CA LEU A 452 17.32 -23.76 6.75
C LEU A 452 17.21 -25.19 7.32
N PRO A 453 18.23 -25.71 8.01
CA PRO A 453 18.20 -27.05 8.58
C PRO A 453 16.93 -27.31 9.39
N ASP A 454 16.24 -28.42 9.10
CA ASP A 454 15.03 -28.90 9.78
C ASP A 454 13.80 -27.96 9.77
N ASP A 455 13.85 -26.81 9.09
CA ASP A 455 12.76 -25.81 9.09
C ASP A 455 12.21 -25.51 7.69
N ARG A 456 13.08 -25.19 6.72
CA ARG A 456 12.65 -24.71 5.39
C ARG A 456 13.56 -25.24 4.28
N GLU A 457 12.94 -25.71 3.20
CA GLU A 457 13.64 -26.07 1.97
C GLU A 457 14.24 -24.84 1.28
N GLY A 458 15.36 -25.06 0.57
CA GLY A 458 16.01 -24.01 -0.21
C GLY A 458 15.35 -23.75 -1.57
N LEU A 459 15.87 -22.75 -2.27
CA LEU A 459 15.44 -22.42 -3.64
C LEU A 459 15.68 -23.60 -4.60
N PHE A 460 16.79 -24.33 -4.48
CA PHE A 460 17.07 -25.47 -5.36
C PHE A 460 16.10 -26.64 -5.13
N ASP A 461 15.74 -26.92 -3.89
CA ASP A 461 14.75 -27.96 -3.58
C ASP A 461 13.37 -27.55 -4.08
N THR A 462 13.03 -26.26 -3.95
CA THR A 462 11.78 -25.69 -4.48
C THR A 462 11.71 -25.81 -6.02
N ILE A 463 12.81 -25.53 -6.74
CA ILE A 463 12.90 -25.74 -8.19
C ILE A 463 12.69 -27.22 -8.53
N GLN A 464 13.42 -28.10 -7.86
CA GLN A 464 13.37 -29.54 -8.12
C GLN A 464 11.97 -30.13 -7.89
N ARG A 465 11.27 -29.72 -6.82
CA ARG A 465 9.89 -30.13 -6.53
C ARG A 465 8.89 -29.58 -7.56
N SER A 466 9.09 -28.35 -8.00
CA SER A 466 8.11 -27.62 -8.81
C SER A 466 8.18 -27.91 -10.31
N LYS A 467 9.28 -28.50 -10.78
CA LYS A 467 9.58 -28.69 -12.21
C LYS A 467 8.55 -29.49 -13.02
N SER A 468 7.76 -30.36 -12.37
CA SER A 468 6.77 -31.20 -13.07
C SER A 468 5.39 -30.56 -13.17
N HIS A 469 4.88 -30.00 -12.06
CA HIS A 469 3.49 -29.55 -11.94
C HIS A 469 3.33 -28.04 -11.72
N TYR A 470 4.40 -27.32 -11.36
CA TYR A 470 4.41 -25.90 -11.04
C TYR A 470 5.58 -25.19 -11.73
N GLN A 471 5.74 -25.42 -13.04
CA GLN A 471 6.88 -24.95 -13.84
C GLN A 471 7.10 -23.44 -13.75
N LYS A 472 6.03 -22.62 -13.68
CA LYS A 472 6.17 -21.16 -13.49
C LYS A 472 6.85 -20.80 -12.16
N ARG A 473 6.64 -21.56 -11.09
CA ARG A 473 7.33 -21.36 -9.79
C ARG A 473 8.83 -21.66 -9.94
N ALA A 474 9.16 -22.81 -10.54
CA ALA A 474 10.56 -23.18 -10.81
C ALA A 474 11.25 -22.11 -11.68
N TYR A 475 10.58 -21.63 -12.73
CA TYR A 475 11.09 -20.54 -13.57
C TYR A 475 11.33 -19.24 -12.79
N GLN A 476 10.39 -18.80 -11.93
CA GLN A 476 10.57 -17.59 -11.13
C GLN A 476 11.73 -17.72 -10.13
N CYS A 477 11.93 -18.90 -9.54
CA CYS A 477 13.09 -19.19 -8.70
C CYS A 477 14.40 -19.12 -9.51
N ILE A 478 14.45 -19.74 -10.69
CA ILE A 478 15.64 -19.65 -11.58
C ILE A 478 15.90 -18.20 -11.98
N LYS A 479 14.86 -17.44 -12.34
CA LYS A 479 14.98 -16.02 -12.68
C LYS A 479 15.56 -15.20 -11.51
N CYS A 480 15.13 -15.49 -10.28
CA CYS A 480 15.71 -14.90 -9.07
C CYS A 480 17.20 -15.25 -8.90
N LEU A 481 17.57 -16.52 -9.12
CA LEU A 481 18.96 -16.97 -9.02
C LEU A 481 19.85 -16.35 -10.08
N VAL A 482 19.36 -16.21 -11.33
CA VAL A 482 20.07 -15.46 -12.39
C VAL A 482 20.36 -14.04 -11.91
N ALA A 483 19.35 -13.33 -11.40
CA ALA A 483 19.52 -11.95 -10.92
C ALA A 483 20.51 -11.88 -9.73
N LEU A 484 20.45 -12.85 -8.81
CA LEU A 484 21.36 -12.95 -7.68
C LEU A 484 22.81 -13.16 -8.12
N PHE A 485 23.08 -14.13 -8.99
CA PHE A 485 24.44 -14.44 -9.46
C PHE A 485 25.02 -13.34 -10.35
N ASP A 486 24.19 -12.62 -11.10
CA ASP A 486 24.62 -11.49 -11.92
C ASP A 486 24.95 -10.25 -11.07
N SER A 487 24.21 -10.03 -9.97
CA SER A 487 24.32 -8.81 -9.16
C SER A 487 25.17 -8.97 -7.88
N CYS A 488 25.43 -10.19 -7.42
CA CYS A 488 26.10 -10.47 -6.15
C CYS A 488 27.38 -11.29 -6.34
N PRO A 489 28.57 -10.68 -6.23
CA PRO A 489 29.84 -11.39 -6.35
C PRO A 489 30.01 -12.54 -5.35
N ALA A 490 29.50 -12.39 -4.12
CA ALA A 490 29.54 -13.43 -3.10
C ALA A 490 28.71 -14.67 -3.50
N ALA A 491 27.55 -14.46 -4.13
CA ALA A 491 26.71 -15.55 -4.63
C ALA A 491 27.37 -16.27 -5.82
N ALA A 492 27.95 -15.52 -6.76
CA ALA A 492 28.68 -16.08 -7.90
C ALA A 492 29.87 -16.92 -7.41
N HIS A 493 30.70 -16.37 -6.51
CA HIS A 493 31.82 -17.11 -5.93
C HIS A 493 31.36 -18.39 -5.22
N MET A 494 30.25 -18.34 -4.47
CA MET A 494 29.70 -19.52 -3.81
C MET A 494 29.23 -20.60 -4.79
N LEU A 495 28.65 -20.20 -5.93
CA LEU A 495 28.24 -21.12 -6.99
C LEU A 495 29.45 -21.84 -7.61
N HIS A 496 30.53 -21.12 -7.87
CA HIS A 496 31.75 -21.69 -8.44
C HIS A 496 32.54 -22.55 -7.44
N ALA A 497 32.58 -22.17 -6.16
CA ALA A 497 33.38 -22.85 -5.15
C ALA A 497 32.73 -24.14 -4.60
N ASN A 498 31.41 -24.33 -4.77
CA ASN A 498 30.69 -25.47 -4.21
C ASN A 498 30.16 -26.40 -5.31
N GLY A 499 30.82 -27.57 -5.47
CA GLY A 499 30.46 -28.56 -6.50
C GLY A 499 29.03 -29.10 -6.43
N GLU A 500 28.39 -29.11 -5.24
CA GLU A 500 26.98 -29.48 -5.13
C GLU A 500 26.06 -28.40 -5.71
N LEU A 501 26.33 -27.12 -5.40
CA LEU A 501 25.55 -26.00 -5.93
C LEU A 501 25.74 -25.87 -7.44
N LYS A 502 26.96 -26.07 -7.94
CA LYS A 502 27.26 -26.16 -9.38
C LYS A 502 26.40 -27.21 -10.07
N ARG A 503 26.34 -28.44 -9.54
CA ARG A 503 25.48 -29.51 -10.09
C ARG A 503 23.98 -29.17 -10.05
N LYS A 504 23.49 -28.63 -8.93
CA LYS A 504 22.08 -28.23 -8.79
C LYS A 504 21.70 -27.09 -9.75
N TRP A 505 22.61 -26.14 -9.96
CA TRP A 505 22.44 -25.05 -10.92
C TRP A 505 22.41 -25.56 -12.35
N ALA A 506 23.39 -26.35 -12.77
CA ALA A 506 23.43 -26.96 -14.10
C ALA A 506 22.13 -27.74 -14.39
N ALA A 507 21.69 -28.60 -13.46
CA ALA A 507 20.44 -29.34 -13.60
C ALA A 507 19.20 -28.44 -13.73
N ALA A 508 19.18 -27.28 -13.07
CA ALA A 508 18.09 -26.31 -13.20
C ALA A 508 18.11 -25.58 -14.56
N VAL A 509 19.29 -25.25 -15.07
CA VAL A 509 19.48 -24.63 -16.38
C VAL A 509 19.11 -25.60 -17.50
N ASP A 510 19.56 -26.86 -17.42
CA ASP A 510 19.24 -27.92 -18.37
C ASP A 510 17.73 -28.17 -18.42
N TRP A 511 17.09 -28.25 -17.24
CA TRP A 511 15.63 -28.36 -17.18
C TRP A 511 14.92 -27.19 -17.86
N LEU A 512 15.37 -25.95 -17.64
CA LEU A 512 14.77 -24.78 -18.26
C LEU A 512 14.96 -24.79 -19.79
N ASN A 513 16.14 -25.23 -20.26
CA ASN A 513 16.42 -25.41 -21.68
C ASN A 513 15.47 -26.45 -22.29
N ASP A 514 15.44 -27.66 -21.73
CA ASP A 514 14.61 -28.77 -22.19
C ASP A 514 13.13 -28.38 -22.25
N GLU A 515 12.60 -27.71 -21.24
CA GLU A 515 11.19 -27.33 -21.18
C GLU A 515 10.84 -26.25 -22.23
N LEU A 516 11.75 -25.29 -22.46
CA LEU A 516 11.57 -24.28 -23.51
C LEU A 516 11.69 -24.86 -24.93
N GLU A 517 12.44 -25.95 -25.09
CA GLU A 517 12.60 -26.67 -26.38
C GLU A 517 11.53 -27.75 -26.61
N ARG A 518 10.96 -28.36 -25.56
CA ARG A 518 9.97 -29.46 -25.58
C ARG A 518 8.77 -29.22 -26.50
N ARG A 519 8.78 -29.78 -27.72
CA ARG A 519 7.70 -29.59 -28.72
C ARG A 519 6.31 -29.81 -28.09
N PRO A 520 5.30 -28.98 -28.43
CA PRO A 520 3.96 -29.16 -27.88
C PRO A 520 3.46 -30.57 -28.21
N TYR A 521 3.08 -31.34 -27.20
CA TYR A 521 2.37 -32.60 -27.39
C TYR A 521 1.11 -32.29 -28.21
N GLY A 522 0.97 -32.97 -29.34
CA GLY A 522 -0.09 -32.73 -30.31
C GLY A 522 -1.46 -32.85 -29.66
N ALA A 523 -2.17 -31.72 -29.56
CA ALA A 523 -3.63 -31.75 -29.59
C ALA A 523 -4.02 -32.14 -31.03
N GLY A 524 -4.31 -33.43 -31.21
CA GLY A 524 -4.93 -33.91 -32.43
C GLY A 524 -6.36 -33.36 -32.54
N SER A 525 -6.51 -32.20 -33.15
CA SER A 525 -7.75 -31.78 -33.82
C SER A 525 -7.52 -30.52 -34.64
N GLN A 526 -7.39 -30.72 -35.95
CA GLN A 526 -8.00 -29.94 -37.02
C GLN A 526 -7.81 -28.41 -37.08
N TYR A 527 -7.33 -28.01 -38.27
CA TYR A 527 -7.32 -26.67 -38.87
C TYR A 527 -6.27 -25.68 -38.38
N GLY A 528 -5.24 -25.55 -39.22
CA GLY A 528 -4.41 -24.35 -39.28
C GLY A 528 -5.28 -23.15 -39.60
N TYR A 529 -5.37 -22.24 -38.64
CA TYR A 529 -5.71 -20.85 -38.87
C TYR A 529 -4.93 -20.00 -37.87
N SER A 530 -4.35 -18.91 -38.38
CA SER A 530 -3.93 -17.71 -37.65
C SER A 530 -2.47 -17.63 -37.18
N GLN A 531 -1.66 -17.05 -38.08
CA GLN A 531 -0.41 -16.32 -37.89
C GLN A 531 -0.55 -15.05 -36.99
N TRP A 532 -1.61 -14.97 -36.18
CA TRP A 532 -1.87 -13.93 -35.19
C TRP A 532 -2.23 -14.63 -33.88
N SER A 533 -1.23 -15.22 -33.24
CA SER A 533 -1.32 -15.59 -31.83
C SER A 533 -0.98 -14.35 -31.00
N PRO A 534 -1.75 -14.02 -29.94
CA PRO A 534 -1.33 -13.00 -28.99
C PRO A 534 0.09 -13.31 -28.48
N PRO A 535 0.92 -12.30 -28.16
CA PRO A 535 2.21 -12.56 -27.54
C PRO A 535 2.01 -13.45 -26.31
N ALA A 536 2.91 -14.44 -26.13
CA ALA A 536 2.88 -15.34 -24.98
C ALA A 536 2.75 -14.50 -23.69
N GLN A 537 1.87 -14.91 -22.79
CA GLN A 537 1.60 -14.16 -21.58
C GLN A 537 2.81 -14.25 -20.64
N SER A 538 2.92 -13.31 -19.70
CA SER A 538 4.06 -13.26 -18.79
C SER A 538 4.01 -14.40 -17.78
N ASN A 539 5.07 -15.19 -17.68
CA ASN A 539 5.23 -16.26 -16.68
C ASN A 539 5.18 -15.80 -15.21
N GLU A 540 5.20 -14.49 -14.97
CA GLU A 540 5.13 -13.89 -13.63
C GLU A 540 3.73 -13.41 -13.26
N THR A 541 2.84 -13.19 -14.24
CA THR A 541 1.51 -12.59 -14.00
C THR A 541 0.36 -13.38 -14.63
N SER A 542 0.64 -14.31 -15.55
CA SER A 542 -0.39 -15.12 -16.18
C SER A 542 -0.81 -16.30 -15.32
N ASN A 543 -2.12 -16.58 -15.34
CA ASN A 543 -2.69 -17.74 -14.66
C ASN A 543 -2.19 -19.05 -15.27
N GLY A 544 -2.16 -20.10 -14.45
CA GLY A 544 -1.73 -21.44 -14.85
C GLY A 544 -0.36 -21.83 -14.30
N TYR A 545 -0.03 -23.11 -14.48
CA TYR A 545 1.11 -23.73 -13.83
C TYR A 545 2.30 -24.01 -14.75
N PHE A 546 2.02 -24.20 -16.04
CA PHE A 546 3.02 -24.56 -17.05
C PHE A 546 3.76 -23.35 -17.60
N LEU A 547 5.03 -23.53 -17.94
CA LEU A 547 5.90 -22.50 -18.45
C LEU A 547 5.48 -22.09 -19.86
N GLU A 548 5.26 -20.80 -20.06
CA GLU A 548 5.01 -20.21 -21.37
C GLU A 548 6.33 -19.83 -22.04
N ARG A 549 6.42 -20.04 -23.36
CA ARG A 549 7.62 -19.73 -24.15
C ARG A 549 7.69 -18.24 -24.50
N SER A 550 7.85 -17.41 -23.48
CA SER A 550 7.97 -15.96 -23.62
C SER A 550 9.38 -15.55 -24.07
N HIS A 551 9.50 -14.33 -24.60
CA HIS A 551 10.81 -13.75 -24.87
C HIS A 551 11.64 -13.56 -23.59
N SER A 552 10.98 -13.18 -22.48
CA SER A 552 11.64 -13.05 -21.17
C SER A 552 12.23 -14.37 -20.68
N ALA A 553 11.54 -15.51 -20.89
CA ALA A 553 12.06 -16.81 -20.49
C ALA A 553 13.31 -17.21 -21.28
N ARG A 554 13.35 -16.89 -22.58
CA ARG A 554 14.55 -17.09 -23.42
C ARG A 554 15.73 -16.21 -22.98
N LEU A 555 15.48 -14.95 -22.61
CA LEU A 555 16.51 -14.07 -22.06
C LEU A 555 17.05 -14.59 -20.71
N THR A 556 16.16 -15.05 -19.83
CA THR A 556 16.54 -15.68 -18.56
C THR A 556 17.42 -16.90 -18.81
N LEU A 557 17.04 -17.79 -19.73
CA LEU A 557 17.84 -18.97 -20.07
C LEU A 557 19.22 -18.58 -20.62
N SER A 558 19.27 -17.63 -21.57
CA SER A 558 20.54 -17.17 -22.14
C SER A 558 21.49 -16.62 -21.07
N ARG A 559 20.98 -15.86 -20.10
CA ARG A 559 21.77 -15.39 -18.95
C ARG A 559 22.15 -16.54 -18.01
N ALA A 560 21.25 -17.48 -17.76
CA ALA A 560 21.52 -18.62 -16.90
C ALA A 560 22.68 -19.49 -17.44
N ILE A 561 22.73 -19.72 -18.75
CA ILE A 561 23.82 -20.45 -19.42
C ILE A 561 25.15 -19.71 -19.26
N GLN A 562 25.17 -18.38 -19.37
CA GLN A 562 26.39 -17.58 -19.18
C GLN A 562 26.96 -17.67 -17.76
N LEU A 563 26.12 -17.99 -16.78
CA LEU A 563 26.47 -18.12 -15.38
C LEU A 563 26.81 -19.58 -14.99
N CYS A 564 26.78 -20.53 -15.92
CA CYS A 564 27.20 -21.90 -15.64
C CYS A 564 28.73 -21.96 -15.45
N PRO A 565 29.23 -22.53 -14.34
CA PRO A 565 30.67 -22.72 -14.14
C PRO A 565 31.26 -23.66 -15.20
N GLU A 566 32.43 -23.33 -15.76
CA GLU A 566 33.15 -24.19 -16.72
C GLU A 566 33.33 -25.60 -16.16
N GLU A 567 33.01 -26.64 -16.93
CA GLU A 567 33.27 -28.02 -16.55
C GLU A 567 34.79 -28.24 -16.48
N GLU A 568 35.32 -28.50 -15.28
CA GLU A 568 36.66 -29.08 -15.18
C GLU A 568 36.55 -30.50 -15.75
N PRO A 569 37.41 -30.89 -16.71
CA PRO A 569 37.40 -32.25 -17.22
C PRO A 569 37.63 -33.20 -16.04
N GLU A 570 36.68 -34.13 -15.81
CA GLU A 570 36.89 -35.25 -14.91
C GLU A 570 38.21 -35.91 -15.34
N GLU A 571 39.21 -35.90 -14.45
CA GLU A 571 40.41 -36.70 -14.63
C GLU A 571 39.93 -38.14 -14.81
N ALA A 572 40.03 -38.62 -16.05
CA ALA A 572 39.66 -39.97 -16.41
C ALA A 572 40.36 -40.91 -15.44
N GLU A 573 39.57 -41.62 -14.62
CA GLU A 573 40.05 -42.78 -13.89
C GLU A 573 40.76 -43.67 -14.92
N LEU A 574 42.09 -43.69 -14.86
CA LEU A 574 42.93 -44.60 -15.61
C LEU A 574 42.55 -46.01 -15.16
N THR A 575 41.65 -46.63 -15.90
CA THR A 575 41.40 -48.07 -15.83
C THR A 575 42.70 -48.78 -16.17
N GLU A 576 43.36 -49.33 -15.15
CA GLU A 576 44.40 -50.35 -15.29
C GLU A 576 43.79 -51.60 -15.96
N GLU A 577 43.86 -51.69 -17.28
CA GLU A 577 43.84 -52.98 -17.97
C GLU A 577 44.83 -52.96 -19.13
N ALA A 578 46.04 -53.48 -18.86
CA ALA A 578 46.93 -53.98 -19.91
C ALA A 578 47.48 -55.36 -19.47
N PRO A 579 47.27 -56.42 -20.26
CA PRO A 579 47.66 -57.77 -19.90
C PRO A 579 49.15 -58.01 -20.15
N ALA A 580 49.79 -58.73 -19.23
CA ALA A 580 51.16 -59.22 -19.37
C ALA A 580 51.25 -60.37 -20.38
N PHE A 581 52.17 -60.31 -21.34
CA PHE A 581 52.90 -61.46 -21.88
C PHE A 581 54.25 -61.05 -22.51
N ALA A 582 55.18 -62.00 -22.51
CA ALA A 582 56.64 -61.87 -22.37
C ALA A 582 57.45 -61.75 -23.70
N PRO A 583 58.80 -61.57 -23.66
CA PRO A 583 59.65 -60.99 -24.72
C PRO A 583 60.26 -62.04 -25.69
N PRO A 584 60.97 -61.60 -26.78
CA PRO A 584 62.43 -61.77 -26.78
C PRO A 584 63.29 -60.75 -27.58
N SER A 585 64.49 -60.50 -27.03
CA SER A 585 65.85 -60.52 -27.65
C SER A 585 66.29 -59.58 -28.79
N THR A 586 67.27 -58.74 -28.43
CA THR A 586 68.57 -58.43 -29.10
C THR A 586 68.60 -57.67 -30.45
N LEU A 587 69.20 -56.47 -30.47
CA LEU A 587 70.58 -56.20 -30.98
C LEU A 587 70.92 -54.69 -31.06
N ARG A 588 72.07 -54.35 -30.45
CA ARG A 588 73.09 -53.34 -30.84
C ARG A 588 72.73 -51.85 -30.93
N TYR A 589 73.29 -51.08 -29.99
CA TYR A 589 73.78 -49.72 -30.22
C TYR A 589 75.32 -49.70 -30.15
N GLN A 590 75.96 -49.18 -31.20
CA GLN A 590 77.33 -48.66 -31.20
C GLN A 590 77.22 -47.15 -30.88
N SER A 591 77.66 -46.72 -29.70
CA SER A 591 79.00 -46.16 -29.42
C SER A 591 79.30 -44.86 -30.19
N GLU A 592 79.35 -43.74 -29.47
CA GLU A 592 80.55 -42.90 -29.37
C GLU A 592 80.32 -41.77 -28.35
N GLU A 593 81.04 -41.87 -27.23
CA GLU A 593 81.42 -40.79 -26.34
C GLU A 593 82.86 -40.39 -26.73
N PRO A 594 83.38 -39.20 -26.37
CA PRO A 594 84.13 -39.19 -25.10
C PRO A 594 84.24 -37.85 -24.33
N HIS A 595 84.36 -38.02 -23.01
CA HIS A 595 85.32 -37.36 -22.09
C HIS A 595 85.10 -35.89 -21.71
N SER A 596 85.33 -35.41 -20.48
CA SER A 596 85.86 -35.93 -19.20
C SER A 596 85.79 -34.71 -18.23
N LYS A 597 85.49 -34.78 -16.93
CA LYS A 597 86.34 -35.16 -15.78
C LYS A 597 85.61 -34.77 -14.48
N GLU A 598 85.65 -35.68 -13.50
CA GLU A 598 86.04 -35.48 -12.06
C GLU A 598 85.61 -34.17 -11.36
N ASP A 599 85.06 -34.18 -10.14
CA ASP A 599 85.61 -34.86 -8.96
C ASP A 599 84.64 -34.81 -7.74
N SER A 600 84.79 -35.82 -6.86
CA SER A 600 84.62 -35.83 -5.38
C SER A 600 83.26 -35.46 -4.72
N ARG A 601 82.52 -36.42 -4.14
CA ARG A 601 82.59 -36.93 -2.73
C ARG A 601 82.33 -35.84 -1.67
N ARG A 602 81.21 -35.85 -0.95
CA ARG A 602 80.68 -36.76 0.12
C ARG A 602 80.83 -36.09 1.50
N THR A 603 79.92 -36.49 2.40
CA THR A 603 79.84 -36.26 3.85
C THR A 603 79.43 -34.87 4.29
N ASP A 604 78.69 -34.65 5.36
CA ASP A 604 77.71 -35.38 6.20
C ASP A 604 77.31 -34.33 7.26
N ASP A 605 76.19 -34.60 7.94
CA ASP A 605 75.79 -34.11 9.26
C ASP A 605 75.11 -32.73 9.44
N ALA A 606 73.98 -32.86 10.17
CA ALA A 606 73.07 -31.89 10.80
C ALA A 606 71.92 -31.30 9.96
#